data_AF-A0AA95NF49-F1
#
_entry.id   AF-A0AA95NF49-F1
#
_cell.length_a   1.000
_cell.length_b   1.000
_cell.length_c   1.000
_cell.angle_alpha   90.00
_cell.angle_beta   90.00
_cell.angle_gamma   90.00
#
_symmetry.space_group_name_H-M   'P 1'
#
loop_
_entity.id
_entity.type
_entity.pdbx_description
1 polymer ?
#
loop_
_entity_poly.entity_id
_entity_poly.type
_entity_poly.pdbx_seq_one_letter_code
_entity_poly.pdbx_strand_id
1 'polypeptide(L)'
;MLNRLPKDPGNLAQLMADLGHPSCARIAKALGVSVRTVERWKRGKTPRVALLSLWWLSREGHSVWDCEMSNRTRLAIQTNEALWRELRRSRGREHLGAEFKARPASNERHFA
;
A
#
# COMPACT_ATOMS: atom_id res chain seq x y z
N MET A 1 8.42 -4.18 4.05
CA MET A 1 7.17 -4.87 4.43
C MET A 1 7.35 -5.99 5.45
N LEU A 2 8.54 -6.61 5.58
CA LEU A 2 8.79 -7.69 6.54
C LEU A 2 8.48 -7.32 8.00
N ASN A 3 8.68 -6.05 8.39
CA ASN A 3 8.37 -5.54 9.73
C ASN A 3 6.87 -5.49 10.07
N ARG A 4 5.99 -5.83 9.12
CA ARG A 4 4.53 -5.83 9.31
C ARG A 4 3.94 -7.23 9.39
N LEU A 5 4.77 -8.27 9.37
CA LEU A 5 4.28 -9.60 9.69
C LEU A 5 3.76 -9.62 11.12
N PRO A 6 2.55 -10.14 11.37
CA PRO A 6 2.05 -10.26 12.72
C PRO A 6 3.02 -11.12 13.54
N LYS A 7 3.33 -10.65 14.74
CA LYS A 7 4.20 -11.38 15.67
C LYS A 7 3.55 -12.70 16.06
N ASP A 8 2.25 -12.65 16.32
CA ASP A 8 1.40 -13.80 16.59
C ASP A 8 0.16 -13.77 15.66
N PRO A 9 0.11 -14.62 14.62
CA PRO A 9 -1.07 -14.75 13.75
C PRO A 9 -2.23 -15.53 14.41
N GLY A 10 -2.07 -15.98 15.66
CA GLY A 10 -3.02 -16.82 16.35
C GLY A 10 -2.88 -18.30 15.98
N ASN A 11 -3.86 -19.11 16.39
CA ASN A 11 -3.90 -20.54 16.09
C ASN A 11 -4.88 -20.88 14.96
N LEU A 12 -4.77 -22.09 14.42
CA LEU A 12 -5.58 -22.54 13.28
C LEU A 12 -7.08 -22.49 13.58
N ALA A 13 -7.51 -22.84 14.80
CA ALA A 13 -8.92 -22.85 15.15
C ALA A 13 -9.52 -21.43 15.18
N GLN A 14 -8.79 -20.46 15.72
CA GLN A 14 -9.18 -19.05 15.72
C GLN A 14 -9.31 -18.50 14.30
N LEU A 15 -8.30 -18.74 13.46
CA LEU A 15 -8.32 -18.31 12.06
C LEU A 15 -9.45 -18.97 11.28
N MET A 16 -9.72 -20.26 11.52
CA MET A 16 -10.85 -20.93 10.89
C MET A 16 -12.18 -20.32 11.33
N ALA A 17 -12.34 -19.94 12.60
CA ALA A 17 -13.55 -19.29 13.07
C ALA A 17 -13.77 -17.92 12.40
N ASP A 18 -12.72 -17.11 12.31
CA ASP A 18 -12.78 -15.80 11.65
C ASP A 18 -13.09 -15.91 10.14
N LEU A 19 -12.57 -16.97 9.49
CA LEU A 19 -12.84 -17.28 8.08
C LEU A 19 -14.20 -17.97 7.83
N GLY A 20 -15.06 -18.11 8.84
CA GLY A 20 -16.39 -18.72 8.69
C GLY A 20 -16.39 -20.24 8.63
N HIS A 21 -15.49 -20.89 9.39
CA HIS A 21 -15.33 -22.33 9.51
C HIS A 21 -15.21 -23.09 8.17
N PRO A 22 -14.23 -22.74 7.31
CA PRO A 22 -14.02 -23.44 6.05
C PRO A 22 -13.65 -24.91 6.28
N SER A 23 -14.09 -25.79 5.37
CA SER A 23 -13.72 -27.20 5.42
C SER A 23 -12.21 -27.39 5.18
N CYS A 24 -11.65 -28.49 5.71
CA CYS A 24 -10.24 -28.84 5.51
C CYS A 24 -9.88 -28.96 4.02
N ALA A 25 -10.82 -29.39 3.17
CA ALA A 25 -10.64 -29.47 1.73
C ALA A 25 -10.46 -28.07 1.10
N ARG A 26 -11.22 -27.06 1.54
CA ARG A 26 -11.06 -25.68 1.06
C ARG A 26 -9.72 -25.08 1.47
N ILE A 27 -9.32 -25.29 2.72
CA ILE A 27 -8.01 -24.84 3.22
C ILE A 27 -6.88 -25.52 2.46
N ALA A 28 -6.97 -26.84 2.27
CA ALA A 28 -5.99 -27.63 1.54
C ALA A 28 -5.81 -27.14 0.10
N LYS A 29 -6.92 -26.88 -0.60
CA LYS A 29 -6.92 -26.30 -1.95
C LYS A 29 -6.28 -24.91 -1.97
N ALA A 30 -6.63 -24.03 -1.03
CA ALA A 30 -6.10 -22.67 -0.98
C ALA A 30 -4.59 -22.64 -0.67
N LEU A 31 -4.11 -23.57 0.16
CA LEU A 31 -2.69 -23.65 0.57
C LEU A 31 -1.84 -24.57 -0.32
N GLY A 32 -2.44 -25.26 -1.30
CA GLY A 32 -1.73 -26.18 -2.19
C GLY A 32 -1.18 -27.43 -1.48
N VAL A 33 -1.86 -27.93 -0.45
CA VAL A 33 -1.47 -29.11 0.33
C VAL A 33 -2.54 -30.19 0.31
N SER A 34 -2.21 -31.40 0.77
CA SER A 34 -3.22 -32.47 0.90
C SER A 34 -4.20 -32.21 2.05
N VAL A 35 -5.43 -32.72 1.94
CA VAL A 35 -6.44 -32.64 3.03
C VAL A 35 -5.93 -33.32 4.31
N ARG A 36 -5.23 -34.46 4.18
CA ARG A 36 -4.60 -35.17 5.30
C ARG A 36 -3.60 -34.28 6.05
N THR A 37 -2.88 -33.42 5.34
CA THR A 37 -1.95 -32.45 5.95
C THR A 37 -2.69 -31.46 6.85
N VAL A 38 -3.80 -30.91 6.38
CA VAL A 38 -4.63 -29.96 7.15
C VAL A 38 -5.29 -30.64 8.35
N GLU A 39 -5.83 -31.85 8.16
CA GLU A 39 -6.39 -32.65 9.27
C GLU A 39 -5.34 -32.96 10.35
N ARG A 40 -4.10 -33.26 9.94
CA ARG A 40 -2.98 -33.44 10.88
C ARG A 40 -2.69 -32.16 11.66
N TRP A 41 -2.74 -30.99 11.02
CA TRP A 41 -2.52 -29.71 11.68
C TRP A 41 -3.58 -29.39 12.72
N LYS A 42 -4.85 -29.75 12.50
CA LYS A 42 -5.92 -29.57 13.49
C LYS A 42 -5.69 -30.34 14.79
N ARG A 43 -4.99 -31.48 14.71
CA ARG A 43 -4.68 -32.34 15.87
C ARG A 43 -3.33 -32.03 16.51
N GLY A 44 -2.57 -31.09 15.96
CA GLY A 44 -1.21 -30.85 16.37
C GLY A 44 -0.75 -29.44 16.04
N LYS A 45 0.53 -29.31 15.68
CA LYS A 45 1.11 -28.01 15.37
C LYS A 45 0.87 -27.64 13.91
N THR A 46 0.27 -26.47 13.69
CA THR A 46 0.18 -25.86 12.37
C THR A 46 1.46 -25.07 12.08
N PRO A 47 2.10 -25.23 10.90
CA PRO A 47 3.26 -24.45 10.52
C PRO A 47 2.95 -22.95 10.53
N ARG A 48 3.89 -22.14 11.05
CA ARG A 48 3.72 -20.68 11.13
C ARG A 48 3.44 -20.05 9.77
N VAL A 49 4.08 -20.55 8.70
CA VAL A 49 3.85 -20.06 7.33
C VAL A 49 2.40 -20.25 6.91
N ALA A 50 1.78 -21.40 7.21
CA ALA A 50 0.37 -21.64 6.90
C ALA A 50 -0.55 -20.72 7.71
N LEU A 51 -0.25 -20.50 9.00
CA LEU A 51 -0.99 -19.55 9.83
C LEU A 51 -0.90 -18.13 9.29
N LEU A 52 0.29 -17.69 8.87
CA LEU A 52 0.50 -16.37 8.26
C LEU A 52 -0.30 -16.22 6.96
N SER A 53 -0.29 -17.23 6.09
CA SER A 53 -1.07 -17.20 4.85
C SER A 53 -2.57 -17.09 5.13
N LEU A 54 -3.09 -17.84 6.10
CA LEU A 54 -4.50 -17.78 6.49
C LEU A 54 -4.85 -16.46 7.19
N TRP A 55 -3.94 -15.92 8.01
CA TRP A 55 -4.14 -14.64 8.69
C TRP A 55 -4.31 -13.49 7.72
N TRP A 56 -3.60 -13.47 6.59
CA TRP A 56 -3.81 -12.43 5.56
C TRP A 56 -5.20 -12.46 4.92
N LEU A 57 -5.90 -13.60 4.98
CA LEU A 57 -7.28 -13.75 4.52
C LEU A 57 -8.30 -13.43 5.64
N SER A 58 -7.84 -13.31 6.88
CA SER A 58 -8.68 -12.99 8.04
C SER A 58 -9.12 -11.53 8.00
N ARG A 59 -10.17 -11.20 8.77
CA ARG A 59 -10.66 -9.84 8.92
C ARG A 59 -9.58 -8.87 9.41
N GLU A 60 -8.74 -9.30 10.35
CA GLU A 60 -7.63 -8.48 10.84
C GLU A 60 -6.57 -8.23 9.76
N GLY A 61 -6.22 -9.26 9.00
CA GLY A 61 -5.28 -9.16 7.88
C GLY A 61 -5.76 -8.18 6.81
N HIS A 62 -7.05 -8.27 6.45
CA HIS A 62 -7.69 -7.33 5.53
C HIS A 62 -7.69 -5.89 6.06
N SER A 63 -7.98 -5.69 7.34
CA SER A 63 -7.94 -4.35 7.94
C SER A 63 -6.56 -3.68 7.85
N VAL A 64 -5.49 -4.45 8.04
CA VAL A 64 -4.11 -3.95 7.86
C VAL A 64 -3.84 -3.55 6.41
N TRP A 65 -4.33 -4.35 5.45
CA TRP A 65 -4.19 -4.05 4.03
C TRP A 65 -4.97 -2.80 3.62
N ASP A 66 -6.22 -2.67 4.07
CA ASP A 66 -7.08 -1.53 3.79
C ASP A 66 -6.48 -0.23 4.32
N CYS A 67 -5.93 -0.27 5.53
CA CYS A 67 -5.23 0.87 6.13
C CYS A 67 -4.01 1.29 5.27
N GLU A 68 -3.18 0.34 4.84
CA GLU A 68 -2.03 0.64 3.99
C GLU A 68 -2.45 1.19 2.63
N MET A 69 -3.48 0.62 2.01
CA MET A 69 -3.98 1.07 0.71
C MET A 69 -4.52 2.49 0.80
N SER A 70 -5.25 2.82 1.86
CA SER A 70 -5.72 4.18 2.15
C SER A 70 -4.55 5.15 2.31
N ASN A 71 -3.54 4.78 3.12
CA ASN A 71 -2.35 5.62 3.34
C ASN A 71 -1.57 5.87 2.06
N ARG A 72 -1.33 4.83 1.24
CA ARG A 72 -0.64 4.93 -0.04
C ARG A 72 -1.39 5.82 -1.03
N THR A 73 -2.70 5.66 -1.10
CA THR A 73 -3.54 6.44 -2.01
C THR A 73 -3.48 7.92 -1.65
N ARG A 74 -3.62 8.25 -0.36
CA ARG A 74 -3.49 9.63 0.14
C ARG A 74 -2.12 10.23 -0.17
N LEU A 75 -1.05 9.47 0.07
CA LEU A 75 0.30 9.91 -0.25
C LEU A 75 0.48 10.17 -1.75
N ALA A 76 -0.02 9.28 -2.62
CA ALA A 76 0.05 9.45 -4.06
C ALA A 76 -0.70 10.70 -4.55
N ILE A 77 -1.89 10.98 -3.99
CA ILE A 77 -2.65 12.19 -4.29
C ILE A 77 -1.87 13.44 -3.88
N GLN A 78 -1.40 13.48 -2.63
CA GLN A 78 -0.68 14.65 -2.09
C GLN A 78 0.63 14.93 -2.82
N THR A 79 1.37 13.88 -3.17
CA THR A 79 2.61 14.01 -3.96
C THR A 79 2.32 14.54 -5.35
N ASN A 80 1.29 14.05 -6.03
CA ASN A 80 0.89 14.55 -7.34
C ASN A 80 0.47 16.03 -7.28
N GLU A 81 -0.33 16.42 -6.28
CA GLU A 81 -0.73 17.81 -6.07
C GLU A 81 0.46 18.74 -5.79
N ALA A 82 1.46 18.26 -5.04
CA ALA A 82 2.70 19.01 -4.81
C ALA A 82 3.48 19.19 -6.11
N LEU A 83 3.65 18.12 -6.90
CA LEU A 83 4.33 18.17 -8.20
C LEU A 83 3.64 19.14 -9.18
N TRP A 84 2.30 19.13 -9.24
CA TRP A 84 1.56 20.07 -10.08
C TRP A 84 1.72 21.53 -9.63
N ARG A 85 1.79 21.78 -8.31
CA ARG A 85 2.06 23.12 -7.78
C ARG A 85 3.46 23.58 -8.16
N GLU A 86 4.46 22.71 -8.08
CA GLU A 86 5.83 23.02 -8.47
C GLU A 86 5.96 23.26 -9.97
N LEU A 87 5.36 22.41 -10.80
CA LEU A 87 5.36 22.57 -12.25
C LEU A 87 4.74 23.92 -12.66
N ARG A 88 3.62 24.31 -12.04
CA ARG A 88 2.99 25.62 -12.27
C ARG A 88 3.92 26.77 -11.87
N ARG A 89 4.62 26.66 -10.73
CA ARG A 89 5.59 27.68 -10.28
C ARG A 89 6.76 27.80 -11.25
N SER A 90 7.32 26.68 -11.71
CA SER A 90 8.47 26.67 -12.63
C SER A 90 8.10 27.25 -13.98
N ARG A 91 6.97 26.84 -14.56
CA ARG A 91 6.47 27.41 -15.83
C ARG A 91 6.15 28.90 -15.72
N GLY A 92 5.60 29.33 -14.58
CA GLY A 92 5.37 30.75 -14.32
C GLY A 92 6.67 31.57 -14.28
N ARG A 93 7.75 31.01 -13.72
CA ARG A 93 9.08 31.66 -13.72
C ARG A 93 9.70 31.74 -15.10
N GLU A 94 9.57 30.68 -15.91
CA GLU A 94 10.02 30.68 -17.30
C GLU A 94 9.29 31.74 -18.14
N HIS A 95 7.97 31.86 -17.95
CA HIS A 95 7.17 32.86 -18.65
C HIS A 95 7.56 34.28 -18.26
N LEU A 96 7.68 34.57 -16.96
CA LEU A 96 8.14 35.88 -16.45
C LEU A 96 9.57 36.21 -16.89
N GLY A 97 10.46 35.21 -16.94
CA GLY A 97 11.83 35.38 -17.42
C GLY A 97 11.92 35.63 -18.93
N ALA A 98 11.03 35.02 -19.72
CA ALA A 98 10.91 35.27 -21.15
C ALA A 98 10.37 36.69 -21.43
N GLU A 99 9.37 37.15 -20.68
CA GLU A 99 8.85 38.52 -20.76
C GLU A 99 9.91 39.55 -20.37
N PHE A 100 10.74 39.28 -19.36
CA PHE A 100 11.84 40.16 -18.97
C PHE A 100 12.95 40.24 -20.03
N LYS A 101 13.28 39.12 -20.69
CA LYS A 101 14.23 39.09 -21.83
C LYS A 101 13.70 39.76 -23.10
N ALA A 102 12.39 39.72 -23.32
CA ALA A 102 11.73 40.31 -24.49
C ALA A 102 11.49 41.82 -24.36
N ARG A 103 11.65 42.40 -23.16
CA ARG A 103 11.59 43.84 -22.94
C ARG A 103 12.85 44.48 -23.56
N PRO A 104 12.74 45.29 -24.62
CA PRO A 104 13.90 45.97 -25.17
C PRO A 104 14.46 46.94 -24.12
N ALA A 105 15.80 46.98 -24.02
CA ALA A 105 16.53 47.98 -23.23
C ALA A 105 16.33 49.37 -23.86
N SER A 106 15.14 49.95 -23.67
CA SER A 106 14.78 51.26 -24.19
C SER A 106 14.19 52.10 -23.06
N ASN A 107 15.03 52.47 -22.09
CA ASN A 107 14.80 53.71 -21.32
C ASN A 107 16.07 54.20 -20.60
N GLU A 108 17.18 54.40 -21.32
CA GLU A 108 18.33 55.15 -20.82
C GLU A 108 18.86 56.14 -21.86
N ARG A 109 18.00 56.95 -22.50
CA ARG A 109 18.47 58.19 -23.15
C ARG A 109 17.40 59.28 -23.07
N HIS A 110 17.88 60.47 -22.71
CA HIS A 110 17.21 61.77 -22.67
C HIS A 110 16.48 62.10 -21.36
N PHE A 111 17.15 62.83 -20.45
CA PHE A 111 17.05 64.29 -20.40
C PHE A 111 18.40 64.85 -19.93
N ALA A 112 19.08 65.53 -20.85
CA ALA A 112 20.14 66.51 -20.60
C ALA A 112 19.52 67.89 -20.76
#